data_AF-A0A936DV62-F1
#
_entry.id   AF-A0A936DV62-F1
#
_cell.length_a   1.000
_cell.length_b   1.000
_cell.length_c   1.000
_cell.angle_alpha   90.00
_cell.angle_beta   90.00
_cell.angle_gamma   90.00
#
_symmetry.space_group_name_H-M   'P 1'
#
loop_
_entity.id
_entity.type
_entity.pdbx_description
1 polymer ?
#
loop_
_entity_poly.entity_id
_entity_poly.type
_entity_poly.pdbx_seq_one_letter_code
_entity_poly.pdbx_strand_id
1 'polypeptide(L)'
;MYAFFRAVFIGALVLCATVGFSQDIQFMRSYYADDFRDWIFFDTEDQEIGSLRARFQLKEDYSQWDFRLGEFSGFILQRWNGRANEWEIRSGNTFITVSATWPGQFDSWRITSKDQVYYLIRDRDPQDFNWELSYNQKTLCRIYNIYFRDPRDWEIEKFVEVLDPALEMTALFLVGFYSVKE
;
A
#
# COMPACT_ATOMS: atom_id res chain seq x y z
N MET A 1 -5.90 63.66 33.97
CA MET A 1 -5.24 62.49 34.57
C MET A 1 -5.98 61.26 34.05
N TYR A 2 -5.42 60.63 33.02
CA TYR A 2 -6.13 59.70 32.12
C TYR A 2 -6.09 58.26 32.67
N ALA A 3 -7.26 57.64 32.86
CA ALA A 3 -7.37 56.21 33.11
C ALA A 3 -7.33 55.47 31.76
N PHE A 4 -6.19 54.84 31.46
CA PHE A 4 -6.04 53.97 30.30
C PHE A 4 -6.63 52.58 30.62
N PHE A 5 -7.75 52.25 29.97
CA PHE A 5 -8.26 50.88 29.87
C PHE A 5 -7.26 50.05 29.05
N ARG A 6 -6.59 49.08 29.69
CA ARG A 6 -5.76 48.10 28.99
C ARG A 6 -6.65 46.99 28.46
N ALA A 7 -6.79 46.94 27.14
CA ALA A 7 -7.36 45.80 26.43
C ALA A 7 -6.45 44.58 26.62
N VAL A 8 -6.99 43.50 27.17
CA VAL A 8 -6.35 42.18 27.20
C VAL A 8 -6.96 41.38 26.04
N PHE A 9 -6.27 41.37 24.90
CA PHE A 9 -6.57 40.45 23.80
C PHE A 9 -6.03 39.07 24.20
N ILE A 10 -6.92 38.18 24.66
CA ILE A 10 -6.61 36.77 24.81
C ILE A 10 -6.63 36.17 23.41
N GLY A 11 -5.45 35.97 22.83
CA GLY A 11 -5.28 35.24 21.58
C GLY A 11 -5.68 33.78 21.78
N ALA A 12 -6.86 33.42 21.28
CA ALA A 12 -7.27 32.02 21.15
C ALA A 12 -6.37 31.37 20.09
N LEU A 13 -5.35 30.64 20.57
CA LEU A 13 -4.49 29.80 19.75
C LEU A 13 -5.35 28.60 19.34
N VAL A 14 -5.93 28.69 18.14
CA VAL A 14 -6.63 27.58 17.49
C VAL A 14 -5.58 26.52 17.19
N LEU A 15 -5.41 25.58 18.12
CA LEU A 15 -4.86 24.27 17.86
C LEU A 15 -5.83 23.60 16.88
N CYS A 16 -5.58 23.81 15.59
CA CYS A 16 -6.16 23.00 14.54
C CYS A 16 -5.54 21.61 14.73
N ALA A 17 -6.19 20.80 15.56
CA ALA A 17 -5.94 19.37 15.61
C ALA A 17 -6.28 18.88 14.21
N THR A 18 -5.26 18.69 13.38
CA THR A 18 -5.39 17.87 12.19
C THR A 18 -5.70 16.48 12.71
N VAL A 19 -6.98 16.16 12.83
CA VAL A 19 -7.44 14.77 12.83
C VAL A 19 -6.94 14.21 11.51
N GLY A 20 -5.74 13.63 11.54
CA GLY A 20 -5.28 12.73 10.51
C GLY A 20 -6.22 11.55 10.56
N PHE A 21 -7.27 11.58 9.74
CA PHE A 21 -8.00 10.38 9.44
C PHE A 21 -6.99 9.43 8.83
N SER A 22 -6.60 8.41 9.59
CA SER A 22 -5.89 7.27 9.03
C SER A 22 -6.90 6.61 8.08
N GLN A 23 -6.74 6.83 6.78
CA GLN A 23 -7.56 6.17 5.77
C GLN A 23 -7.15 4.69 5.76
N ASP A 24 -8.00 3.86 6.34
CA ASP A 24 -7.76 2.43 6.49
C ASP A 24 -8.24 1.72 5.22
N ILE A 25 -7.31 1.17 4.43
CA ILE A 25 -7.70 0.41 3.24
C ILE A 25 -8.33 -0.91 3.69
N GLN A 26 -9.58 -1.15 3.28
CA GLN A 26 -10.23 -2.44 3.42
C GLN A 26 -10.18 -3.23 2.11
N PHE A 27 -10.22 -2.54 0.98
CA PHE A 27 -10.45 -3.19 -0.31
C PHE A 27 -9.63 -2.55 -1.45
N MET A 28 -9.17 -3.37 -2.41
CA MET A 28 -8.46 -2.95 -3.61
C MET A 28 -9.11 -3.60 -4.84
N ARG A 29 -9.41 -2.80 -5.86
CA ARG A 29 -10.02 -3.26 -7.11
C ARG A 29 -9.30 -2.75 -8.35
N SER A 30 -9.20 -3.57 -9.40
CA SER A 30 -8.74 -3.12 -10.71
C SER A 30 -9.78 -2.18 -11.34
N TYR A 31 -9.35 -1.02 -11.81
CA TYR A 31 -10.28 -0.03 -12.39
C TYR A 31 -10.93 -0.55 -13.67
N TYR A 32 -10.15 -1.25 -14.50
CA TYR A 32 -10.62 -1.91 -15.71
C TYR A 32 -10.69 -3.42 -15.49
N ALA A 33 -11.64 -4.06 -16.18
CA ALA A 33 -11.87 -5.50 -16.04
C ALA A 33 -10.79 -6.36 -16.70
N ASP A 34 -10.09 -5.81 -17.69
CA ASP A 34 -9.07 -6.46 -18.53
C ASP A 34 -7.72 -5.73 -18.52
N ASP A 35 -7.59 -4.68 -17.70
CA ASP A 35 -6.37 -3.90 -17.57
C ASP A 35 -6.02 -3.63 -16.10
N PHE A 36 -4.88 -4.19 -15.70
CA PHE A 36 -4.37 -4.16 -14.33
C PHE A 36 -3.34 -3.06 -14.11
N ARG A 37 -3.29 -2.05 -15.00
CA ARG A 37 -2.43 -0.86 -14.86
C ARG A 37 -3.01 0.22 -13.94
N ASP A 38 -4.24 0.06 -13.47
CA ASP A 38 -4.91 1.03 -12.59
C ASP A 38 -5.72 0.28 -11.53
N TRP A 39 -5.44 0.58 -10.27
CA TRP A 39 -6.08 0.00 -9.10
C TRP A 39 -6.59 1.13 -8.21
N ILE A 40 -7.77 0.91 -7.61
CA ILE A 40 -8.43 1.84 -6.70
C ILE A 40 -8.52 1.22 -5.32
N PHE A 41 -8.31 2.02 -4.28
CA PHE A 41 -8.41 1.63 -2.88
C PHE A 41 -9.69 2.18 -2.26
N PHE A 42 -10.33 1.36 -1.43
CA PHE A 42 -11.56 1.69 -0.73
C PHE A 42 -11.42 1.47 0.79
N ASP A 43 -12.08 2.33 1.56
CA ASP A 43 -12.20 2.18 3.01
C ASP A 43 -13.37 1.29 3.43
N THR A 44 -13.65 1.24 4.73
CA THR A 44 -14.74 0.44 5.31
C THR A 44 -16.14 0.92 4.99
N GLU A 45 -16.27 2.14 4.47
CA GLU A 45 -17.53 2.72 4.03
C GLU A 45 -17.69 2.66 2.50
N ASP A 46 -16.84 1.87 1.81
CA ASP A 46 -16.78 1.74 0.35
C ASP A 46 -16.48 3.07 -0.35
N GLN A 47 -15.76 3.99 0.32
CA GLN A 47 -15.33 5.26 -0.27
C GLN A 47 -13.96 5.10 -0.92
N GLU A 48 -13.79 5.65 -2.12
CA GLU A 48 -12.47 5.73 -2.78
C GLU A 48 -11.52 6.63 -1.97
N ILE A 49 -10.41 6.05 -1.51
CA ILE A 49 -9.40 6.73 -0.68
C ILE A 49 -8.05 6.87 -1.40
N GLY A 50 -7.87 6.18 -2.52
CA GLY A 50 -6.58 6.17 -3.20
C GLY A 50 -6.52 5.36 -4.48
N SER A 51 -5.34 5.34 -5.08
CA SER A 51 -5.06 4.61 -6.32
C SER A 51 -3.60 4.18 -6.44
N LEU A 52 -3.37 3.16 -7.27
CA LEU A 52 -2.06 2.66 -7.70
C LEU A 52 -2.09 2.48 -9.22
N ARG A 53 -1.17 3.16 -9.92
CA ARG A 53 -1.19 3.26 -11.38
C ARG A 53 0.17 3.00 -11.98
N ALA A 54 0.22 2.21 -13.04
CA ALA A 54 1.43 2.11 -13.85
C ALA A 54 1.75 3.50 -14.42
N ARG A 55 3.00 3.93 -14.30
CA ARG A 55 3.40 5.29 -14.74
C ARG A 55 3.28 5.46 -16.26
N PHE A 56 3.57 4.40 -17.01
CA PHE A 56 3.61 4.42 -18.48
C PHE A 56 2.39 3.73 -19.11
N GLN A 57 1.21 4.34 -18.96
CA GLN A 57 -0.07 3.78 -19.41
C GLN A 57 -0.12 3.36 -20.90
N LEU A 58 0.59 4.08 -21.79
CA LEU A 58 0.58 3.81 -23.24
C LEU A 58 1.67 2.84 -23.71
N LYS A 59 2.51 2.32 -22.80
CA LYS A 59 3.58 1.36 -23.12
C LYS A 59 3.34 0.06 -22.35
N GLU A 60 3.83 -1.06 -22.87
CA GLU A 60 3.93 -2.32 -22.12
C GLU A 60 5.08 -2.26 -21.10
N ASP A 61 5.12 -1.19 -20.31
CA ASP A 61 6.16 -0.93 -19.32
C ASP A 61 5.53 -0.83 -17.93
N TYR A 62 5.76 -1.88 -17.16
CA TYR A 62 5.28 -2.02 -15.79
C TYR A 62 6.38 -1.83 -14.75
N SER A 63 7.53 -1.27 -15.15
CA SER A 63 8.69 -1.10 -14.28
C SER A 63 8.52 0.02 -13.25
N GLN A 64 7.51 0.88 -13.41
CA GLN A 64 7.27 2.03 -12.54
C GLN A 64 5.78 2.22 -12.28
N TRP A 65 5.45 2.48 -11.02
CA TRP A 65 4.09 2.75 -10.56
C TRP A 65 4.06 3.98 -9.67
N ASP A 66 2.98 4.72 -9.75
CA ASP A 66 2.65 5.85 -8.90
C ASP A 66 1.49 5.44 -7.99
N PHE A 67 1.55 5.82 -6.71
CA PHE A 67 0.45 5.57 -5.79
C PHE A 67 0.09 6.82 -5.00
N ARG A 68 -1.18 6.86 -4.57
CA ARG A 68 -1.73 7.89 -3.70
C ARG A 68 -2.76 7.27 -2.76
N LEU A 69 -2.69 7.64 -1.49
CA LEU A 69 -3.61 7.26 -0.42
C LEU A 69 -3.74 8.46 0.52
N GLY A 70 -4.80 9.27 0.36
CA GLY A 70 -4.91 10.56 1.03
C GLY A 70 -3.68 11.46 0.80
N GLU A 71 -3.00 11.82 1.89
CA GLU A 71 -1.75 12.62 1.89
C GLU A 71 -0.49 11.76 1.65
N PHE A 72 -0.60 10.43 1.77
CA PHE A 72 0.50 9.50 1.53
C PHE A 72 0.60 9.19 0.04
N SER A 73 1.70 9.55 -0.61
CA SER A 73 1.90 9.31 -2.04
C SER A 73 3.36 9.04 -2.37
N GLY A 74 3.60 8.37 -3.48
CA GLY A 74 4.95 7.97 -3.83
C GLY A 74 5.00 7.15 -5.11
N PHE A 75 6.10 6.45 -5.28
CA PHE A 75 6.35 5.62 -6.45
C PHE A 75 7.03 4.30 -6.08
N ILE A 76 6.73 3.29 -6.89
CA ILE A 76 7.29 1.95 -6.84
C ILE A 76 8.11 1.75 -8.10
N LEU A 77 9.36 1.35 -7.95
CA LEU A 77 10.32 1.22 -9.04
C LEU A 77 10.90 -0.17 -9.04
N GLN A 78 10.96 -0.78 -10.22
CA GLN A 78 11.78 -1.94 -10.42
C GLN A 78 13.25 -1.55 -10.25
N ARG A 79 13.95 -2.22 -9.34
CA ARG A 79 15.30 -1.81 -8.94
C ARG A 79 16.32 -1.91 -10.07
N TRP A 80 16.19 -2.96 -10.88
CA TRP A 80 17.02 -3.20 -12.04
C TRP A 80 16.14 -3.46 -13.25
N ASN A 81 16.43 -2.78 -14.34
CA ASN A 81 15.68 -2.94 -15.58
C ASN A 81 15.63 -4.42 -16.01
N GLY A 82 14.44 -4.92 -16.30
CA GLY A 82 14.21 -6.31 -16.73
C GLY A 82 14.33 -7.38 -15.63
N ARG A 83 14.55 -7.03 -14.36
CA ARG A 83 14.59 -8.00 -13.25
C ARG A 83 13.37 -7.86 -12.36
N ALA A 84 12.34 -8.66 -12.59
CA ALA A 84 11.10 -8.62 -11.83
C ALA A 84 11.25 -9.16 -10.39
N ASN A 85 12.46 -9.41 -9.89
CA ASN A 85 12.67 -9.96 -8.56
C ASN A 85 12.93 -8.89 -7.50
N GLU A 86 13.15 -7.62 -7.88
CA GLU A 86 13.59 -6.57 -6.96
C GLU A 86 12.83 -5.25 -7.22
N TRP A 87 12.28 -4.69 -6.15
CA TRP A 87 11.54 -3.42 -6.18
C TRP A 87 11.99 -2.48 -5.07
N GLU A 88 11.78 -1.19 -5.29
CA GLU A 88 11.99 -0.13 -4.31
C GLU A 88 10.73 0.73 -4.25
N ILE A 89 10.31 1.08 -3.03
CA ILE A 89 9.17 1.96 -2.79
C ILE A 89 9.71 3.21 -2.13
N ARG A 90 9.34 4.38 -2.66
CA ARG A 90 9.76 5.68 -2.13
C ARG A 90 8.55 6.58 -1.92
N SER A 91 8.43 7.11 -0.71
CA SER A 91 7.40 8.08 -0.36
C SER A 91 7.91 9.02 0.73
N GLY A 92 8.08 10.30 0.40
CA GLY A 92 8.70 11.27 1.30
C GLY A 92 10.06 10.78 1.80
N ASN A 93 10.17 10.58 3.12
CA ASN A 93 11.37 10.07 3.78
C ASN A 93 11.36 8.54 3.98
N THR A 94 10.32 7.85 3.51
CA THR A 94 10.19 6.39 3.61
C THR A 94 10.81 5.72 2.39
N PHE A 95 11.64 4.72 2.64
CA PHE A 95 12.28 3.89 1.65
C PHE A 95 12.12 2.42 2.04
N ILE A 96 11.53 1.62 1.16
CA ILE A 96 11.37 0.17 1.33
C ILE A 96 12.07 -0.53 0.17
N THR A 97 12.78 -1.61 0.49
CA THR A 97 13.33 -2.52 -0.53
C THR A 97 12.62 -3.86 -0.46
N VAL A 98 12.41 -4.44 -1.63
CA VAL A 98 11.71 -5.69 -1.80
C VAL A 98 12.54 -6.61 -2.68
N SER A 99 12.63 -7.87 -2.28
CA SER A 99 13.23 -8.91 -3.10
C SER A 99 12.41 -10.19 -3.00
N ALA A 100 12.28 -10.93 -4.11
CA ALA A 100 11.79 -12.31 -4.05
C ALA A 100 12.66 -13.11 -3.06
N THR A 101 12.04 -13.93 -2.21
CA THR A 101 12.78 -14.76 -1.23
C THR A 101 13.66 -15.78 -1.94
N TRP A 102 13.17 -16.32 -3.05
CA TRP A 102 13.91 -17.19 -3.95
C TRP A 102 13.86 -16.62 -5.37
N PRO A 103 15.00 -16.53 -6.08
CA PRO A 103 15.02 -15.98 -7.44
C PRO A 103 14.03 -16.69 -8.37
N GLY A 104 13.16 -15.92 -9.02
CA GLY A 104 12.16 -16.44 -9.96
C GLY A 104 10.93 -17.07 -9.31
N GLN A 105 10.83 -17.09 -7.98
CA GLN A 105 9.62 -17.48 -7.25
C GLN A 105 8.91 -16.22 -6.75
N PHE A 106 7.76 -15.93 -7.37
CA PHE A 106 7.00 -14.70 -7.11
C PHE A 106 5.89 -14.90 -6.07
N ASP A 107 5.87 -16.04 -5.38
CA ASP A 107 4.94 -16.39 -4.30
C ASP A 107 5.50 -16.06 -2.90
N SER A 108 6.74 -15.56 -2.80
CA SER A 108 7.36 -15.23 -1.53
C SER A 108 8.29 -14.01 -1.67
N TRP A 109 8.06 -13.01 -0.83
CA TRP A 109 8.77 -11.74 -0.86
C TRP A 109 9.33 -11.38 0.50
N ARG A 110 10.58 -10.92 0.50
CA ARG A 110 11.25 -10.29 1.63
C ARG A 110 11.17 -8.78 1.46
N ILE A 111 10.54 -8.11 2.42
CA ILE A 111 10.34 -6.66 2.43
C ILE A 111 11.18 -6.07 3.57
N THR A 112 12.02 -5.08 3.29
CA THR A 112 12.87 -4.42 4.30
C THR A 112 12.49 -2.96 4.43
N SER A 113 12.13 -2.53 5.65
CA SER A 113 11.78 -1.15 6.00
C SER A 113 12.33 -0.81 7.40
N LYS A 114 13.00 0.34 7.56
CA LYS A 114 13.52 0.82 8.87
C LYS A 114 14.26 -0.26 9.68
N ASP A 115 15.18 -0.99 9.03
CA ASP A 115 15.94 -2.13 9.59
C ASP A 115 15.12 -3.36 10.02
N GLN A 116 13.80 -3.37 9.78
CA GLN A 116 12.92 -4.50 9.99
C GLN A 116 12.72 -5.29 8.69
N VAL A 117 12.55 -6.61 8.84
CA VAL A 117 12.33 -7.53 7.73
C VAL A 117 10.96 -8.17 7.90
N TYR A 118 10.13 -8.01 6.88
CA TYR A 118 8.80 -8.59 6.77
C TYR A 118 8.79 -9.63 5.65
N TYR A 119 7.86 -10.57 5.74
CA TYR A 119 7.64 -11.56 4.71
C TYR A 119 6.20 -11.48 4.22
N LEU A 120 6.03 -11.37 2.90
CA LEU A 120 4.75 -11.51 2.22
C LEU A 120 4.78 -12.85 1.47
N ILE A 121 3.92 -13.78 1.84
CA ILE A 121 3.93 -15.14 1.31
C ILE A 121 2.53 -15.48 0.80
N ARG A 122 2.44 -15.97 -0.44
CA ARG A 122 1.23 -16.55 -0.98
C ARG A 122 1.05 -17.96 -0.41
N ASP A 123 -0.16 -18.26 0.03
CA ASP A 123 -0.53 -19.61 0.42
C ASP A 123 -0.40 -20.56 -0.78
N ARG A 124 -0.11 -21.83 -0.50
CA ARG A 124 0.06 -22.87 -1.50
C ARG A 124 -1.23 -23.58 -1.85
N ASP A 125 -2.35 -23.21 -1.25
CA ASP A 125 -3.63 -23.79 -1.60
C ASP A 125 -3.98 -23.44 -3.05
N PRO A 126 -4.06 -24.42 -3.97
CA PRO A 126 -4.38 -24.17 -5.37
C PRO A 126 -5.82 -23.67 -5.57
N GLN A 127 -6.66 -23.69 -4.54
CA GLN A 127 -8.02 -23.16 -4.59
C GLN A 127 -8.06 -21.66 -4.26
N ASP A 128 -7.15 -21.13 -3.44
CA ASP A 128 -7.22 -19.76 -2.94
C ASP A 128 -5.96 -18.93 -3.23
N PHE A 129 -6.16 -17.69 -3.69
CA PHE A 129 -5.11 -16.69 -3.76
C PHE A 129 -5.07 -15.89 -2.46
N ASN A 130 -4.56 -16.50 -1.41
CA ASN A 130 -4.38 -15.85 -0.12
C ASN A 130 -2.93 -15.44 0.05
N TRP A 131 -2.71 -14.21 0.52
CA TRP A 131 -1.38 -13.69 0.84
C TRP A 131 -1.31 -13.29 2.30
N GLU A 132 -0.21 -13.62 2.95
CA GLU A 132 0.01 -13.29 4.35
C GLU A 132 1.24 -12.40 4.51
N LEU A 133 1.06 -11.22 5.12
CA LEU A 133 2.15 -10.35 5.55
C LEU A 133 2.47 -10.61 7.01
N SER A 134 3.74 -10.87 7.32
CA SER A 134 4.18 -11.21 8.67
C SER A 134 5.48 -10.52 9.08
N TYR A 135 5.64 -10.35 10.39
CA TYR A 135 6.86 -9.88 11.05
C TYR A 135 7.14 -10.75 12.27
N ASN A 136 8.37 -11.27 12.40
CA ASN A 136 8.76 -12.14 13.51
C ASN A 136 7.75 -13.27 13.79
N GLN A 137 7.28 -13.96 12.74
CA GLN A 137 6.28 -15.04 12.81
C GLN A 137 4.88 -14.60 13.29
N LYS A 138 4.64 -13.30 13.48
CA LYS A 138 3.32 -12.75 13.74
C LYS A 138 2.71 -12.24 12.44
N THR A 139 1.51 -12.73 12.13
CA THR A 139 0.70 -12.21 11.02
C THR A 139 0.25 -10.79 11.31
N LEU A 140 0.49 -9.89 10.37
CA LEU A 140 0.10 -8.48 10.43
C LEU A 140 -1.21 -8.23 9.67
N CYS A 141 -1.31 -8.79 8.46
CA CYS A 141 -2.53 -8.81 7.68
C CYS A 141 -2.57 -10.00 6.71
N ARG A 142 -3.77 -10.28 6.22
CA ARG A 142 -4.03 -11.18 5.09
C ARG A 142 -4.69 -10.41 3.96
N ILE A 143 -4.36 -10.77 2.73
CA ILE A 143 -4.92 -10.18 1.52
C ILE A 143 -5.45 -11.33 0.67
N TYR A 144 -6.74 -11.31 0.34
CA TYR A 144 -7.40 -12.44 -0.34
C TYR A 144 -8.46 -11.96 -1.33
N ASN A 145 -8.82 -12.82 -2.29
CA ASN A 145 -9.92 -12.51 -3.19
C ASN A 145 -11.27 -12.78 -2.52
N ILE A 146 -12.19 -11.83 -2.68
CA ILE A 146 -13.59 -12.02 -2.26
C ILE A 146 -14.28 -13.05 -3.16
N TYR A 147 -13.98 -12.99 -4.46
CA TYR A 147 -14.50 -13.91 -5.45
C TYR A 147 -13.43 -14.92 -5.86
N PHE A 148 -13.81 -16.19 -5.81
CA PHE A 148 -12.92 -17.30 -6.12
C PHE A 148 -12.20 -17.10 -7.46
N ARG A 149 -10.86 -17.04 -7.40
CA ARG A 149 -9.96 -16.86 -8.54
C ARG A 149 -10.20 -15.61 -9.39
N ASP A 150 -10.73 -14.55 -8.77
CA ASP A 150 -10.87 -13.25 -9.42
C ASP A 150 -9.78 -12.29 -8.94
N PRO A 151 -8.68 -12.11 -9.69
CA PRO A 151 -7.58 -11.26 -9.26
C PRO A 151 -7.89 -9.76 -9.37
N ARG A 152 -9.13 -9.39 -9.71
CA ARG A 152 -9.55 -7.98 -9.83
C ARG A 152 -9.97 -7.38 -8.51
N ASP A 153 -10.39 -8.19 -7.54
CA ASP A 153 -10.98 -7.74 -6.28
C ASP A 153 -10.24 -8.36 -5.09
N TRP A 154 -9.69 -7.54 -4.19
CA TRP A 154 -8.90 -7.96 -3.04
C TRP A 154 -9.41 -7.31 -1.76
N GLU A 155 -9.61 -8.12 -0.72
CA GLU A 155 -9.91 -7.67 0.63
C GLU A 155 -8.68 -7.78 1.51
N ILE A 156 -8.55 -6.88 2.49
CA ILE A 156 -7.44 -6.83 3.42
C ILE A 156 -7.98 -7.00 4.83
N GLU A 157 -7.60 -8.08 5.50
CA GLU A 157 -7.90 -8.33 6.91
C GLU A 157 -6.66 -8.01 7.76
N LYS A 158 -6.75 -7.01 8.64
CA LYS A 158 -5.64 -6.56 9.49
C LYS A 158 -5.76 -7.15 10.91
N PHE A 159 -4.64 -7.66 11.43
CA PHE A 159 -4.52 -8.20 12.79
C PHE A 159 -3.71 -7.30 13.73
N VAL A 160 -3.38 -6.10 13.26
CA VAL A 160 -2.72 -5.03 14.02
C VAL A 160 -3.54 -3.75 13.90
N GLU A 161 -3.55 -2.95 14.97
CA GLU A 161 -4.30 -1.69 15.01
C GLU A 161 -3.77 -0.66 14.02
N VAL A 162 -2.45 -0.64 13.80
CA VAL A 162 -1.79 0.28 12.87
C VAL A 162 -0.78 -0.50 12.03
N LEU A 163 -0.95 -0.44 10.72
CA LEU A 163 0.02 -0.91 9.73
C LEU A 163 0.70 0.31 9.08
N ASP A 164 2.02 0.24 8.87
CA ASP A 164 2.74 1.33 8.18
C ASP A 164 2.19 1.45 6.74
N PRO A 165 1.67 2.61 6.31
CA PRO A 165 1.01 2.73 5.01
C PRO A 165 1.91 2.40 3.82
N ALA A 166 3.22 2.62 3.94
CA ALA A 166 4.17 2.26 2.88
C ALA A 166 4.35 0.73 2.81
N LEU A 167 4.38 0.05 3.96
CA LEU A 167 4.43 -1.40 4.02
C LEU A 167 3.14 -2.03 3.47
N GLU A 168 1.99 -1.49 3.86
CA GLU A 168 0.69 -1.90 3.34
C GLU A 168 0.63 -1.73 1.82
N MET A 169 1.06 -0.56 1.33
CA MET A 169 1.05 -0.30 -0.11
C MET A 169 2.03 -1.20 -0.87
N THR A 170 3.17 -1.52 -0.25
CA THR A 170 4.11 -2.48 -0.82
C THR A 170 3.47 -3.86 -0.97
N ALA A 171 2.75 -4.33 0.05
CA ALA A 171 2.10 -5.62 0.02
C ALA A 171 1.01 -5.68 -1.07
N LEU A 172 0.13 -4.69 -1.11
CA LEU A 172 -0.93 -4.60 -2.11
C LEU A 172 -0.41 -4.53 -3.55
N PHE A 173 0.65 -3.77 -3.79
CA PHE A 173 1.31 -3.75 -5.09
C PHE A 173 1.78 -5.14 -5.51
N LEU A 174 2.48 -5.88 -4.63
CA LEU A 174 2.99 -7.21 -4.95
C LEU A 174 1.84 -8.20 -5.22
N VAL A 175 0.78 -8.14 -4.42
CA VAL A 175 -0.40 -8.99 -4.59
C VAL A 175 -1.07 -8.72 -5.94
N GLY A 176 -1.44 -7.48 -6.22
CA GLY A 176 -2.11 -7.12 -7.47
C GLY A 176 -1.24 -7.40 -8.70
N PHE A 177 0.06 -7.16 -8.61
CA PHE A 177 0.97 -7.34 -9.73
C PHE A 177 1.28 -8.82 -10.03
N TYR A 178 1.56 -9.63 -9.01
CA TYR A 178 2.01 -11.02 -9.20
C TYR A 178 0.89 -12.07 -9.15
N SER A 179 -0.33 -11.68 -8.78
CA SER A 179 -1.49 -12.58 -8.90
C SER A 179 -2.15 -12.52 -10.28
N VAL A 180 -1.82 -11.51 -11.09
CA VAL A 180 -2.36 -11.30 -12.44
C VAL A 180 -1.39 -11.76 -13.54
N LYS A 181 -0.08 -11.68 -13.28
CA LYS A 181 0.97 -11.96 -14.28
C LYS A 181 1.36 -13.43 -14.45
N GLU A 182 0.61 -14.36 -13.86
CA GLU A 182 0.84 -15.81 -14.01
C GLU A 182 0.14 -16.42 -15.23
#